data_AF-A0A7W4EZQ5-F1
#
_entry.id   AF-A0A7W4EZQ5-F1
#
_cell.length_a   1.000
_cell.length_b   1.000
_cell.length_c   1.000
_cell.angle_alpha   90.00
_cell.angle_beta   90.00
_cell.angle_gamma   90.00
#
_symmetry.space_group_name_H-M   'P 1'
#
loop_
_entity.id
_entity.type
_entity.pdbx_description
1 polymer ?
#
loop_
_entity_poly.entity_id
_entity_poly.type
_entity_poly.pdbx_seq_one_letter_code
_entity_poly.pdbx_strand_id
1 'polypeptide(L)'
;IKVGKFPFSASGKATANGDTDGFVKVIFDAKYGEWLGCHMIGTGVTEMIAEAVAARKLETTGHEILKTVHPHPTLSEAVMEAVAAAYGEVIHI
;
A
#
# COMPACT_ATOMS: atom_id res chain seq x y z
N ILE A 1 13.97 -9.63 -2.99
CA ILE A 1 12.88 -8.81 -2.43
C ILE A 1 11.91 -8.45 -3.53
N LYS A 2 10.62 -8.37 -3.21
CA LYS A 2 9.58 -7.80 -4.07
C LYS A 2 9.30 -6.38 -3.60
N VAL A 3 9.20 -5.44 -4.53
CA VAL A 3 8.95 -4.03 -4.22
C VAL A 3 7.80 -3.55 -5.07
N GLY A 4 6.83 -2.91 -4.44
CA GLY A 4 5.70 -2.30 -5.11
C GLY A 4 5.56 -0.85 -4.70
N LYS A 5 5.08 -0.02 -5.61
CA LYS A 5 4.89 1.41 -5.40
C LYS A 5 3.62 1.85 -6.09
N PHE A 6 2.79 2.59 -5.36
CA PHE A 6 1.58 3.20 -5.90
C PHE A 6 1.60 4.72 -5.65
N PRO A 7 1.49 5.55 -6.69
CA PRO A 7 1.49 7.01 -6.55
C PRO A 7 0.10 7.53 -6.14
N PHE A 8 0.04 8.55 -5.28
CA PHE A 8 -1.25 9.16 -4.92
C PHE A 8 -1.94 9.88 -6.09
N SER A 9 -1.18 10.22 -7.15
CA SER A 9 -1.75 10.72 -8.41
C SER A 9 -2.68 9.73 -9.12
N ALA A 10 -2.62 8.44 -8.78
CA ALA A 10 -3.52 7.41 -9.28
C ALA A 10 -4.66 7.08 -8.29
N SER A 11 -4.71 7.72 -7.11
CA SER A 11 -5.77 7.52 -6.13
C SER A 11 -6.94 8.48 -6.40
N GLY A 12 -8.14 7.90 -6.55
CA GLY A 12 -9.38 8.68 -6.66
C GLY A 12 -9.64 9.54 -5.40
N LYS A 13 -9.35 9.01 -4.21
CA LYS A 13 -9.50 9.77 -2.95
C LYS A 13 -8.52 10.93 -2.85
N ALA A 14 -7.25 10.71 -3.21
CA ALA A 14 -6.24 11.77 -3.21
C ALA A 14 -6.62 12.89 -4.19
N THR A 15 -7.09 12.51 -5.39
CA THR A 15 -7.62 13.45 -6.38
C THR A 15 -8.79 14.26 -5.84
N ALA A 16 -9.76 13.60 -5.20
CA ALA A 16 -10.92 14.27 -4.59
C ALA A 16 -10.53 15.23 -3.45
N ASN A 17 -9.43 14.97 -2.75
CA ASN A 17 -8.91 15.84 -1.69
C ASN A 17 -8.07 17.02 -2.24
N GLY A 18 -7.62 16.96 -3.50
CA GLY A 18 -6.67 17.93 -4.06
C GLY A 18 -5.20 17.67 -3.70
N ASP A 19 -4.91 16.58 -2.99
CA ASP A 19 -3.57 16.24 -2.46
C ASP A 19 -3.02 15.00 -3.16
N THR A 20 -2.49 15.16 -4.37
CA THR A 20 -2.05 14.03 -5.22
C THR A 20 -0.56 13.72 -5.12
N ASP A 21 0.20 14.51 -4.38
CA ASP A 21 1.63 14.34 -4.23
C ASP A 21 1.99 13.15 -3.34
N GLY A 22 3.03 12.41 -3.76
CA GLY A 22 3.62 11.32 -2.98
C GLY A 22 3.18 9.92 -3.43
N PHE A 23 3.41 8.94 -2.55
CA PHE A 23 3.23 7.52 -2.85
C PHE A 23 3.26 6.63 -1.60
N VAL A 24 2.79 5.39 -1.78
CA VAL A 24 3.06 4.26 -0.88
C VAL A 24 4.05 3.30 -1.55
N LYS A 25 5.05 2.83 -0.81
CA LYS A 25 6.05 1.84 -1.25
C LYS A 25 6.15 0.72 -0.23
N VAL A 26 5.95 -0.52 -0.67
CA VAL A 26 6.02 -1.73 0.16
C VAL A 26 7.17 -2.62 -0.26
N ILE A 27 7.72 -3.39 0.67
CA ILE A 27 8.85 -4.29 0.47
C ILE A 27 8.52 -5.63 1.12
N PHE A 28 8.58 -6.71 0.34
CA PHE A 28 8.35 -8.08 0.80
C PHE A 28 9.57 -8.95 0.54
N ASP A 29 9.74 -9.97 1.39
CA ASP A 29 10.65 -11.07 1.09
C ASP A 29 10.15 -11.84 -0.13
N ALA A 30 11.07 -12.26 -1.00
CA ALA A 30 10.70 -12.92 -2.26
C ALA A 30 10.44 -14.42 -2.10
N LYS A 31 10.97 -15.05 -1.05
CA LYS A 31 10.89 -16.50 -0.83
C LYS A 31 9.65 -16.87 -0.01
N TYR A 32 9.40 -16.13 1.06
CA TYR A 32 8.36 -16.42 2.04
C TYR A 32 7.21 -15.41 2.02
N GLY A 33 7.38 -14.26 1.37
CA GLY A 33 6.31 -13.25 1.24
C GLY A 33 6.12 -12.36 2.49
N GLU A 34 7.02 -12.46 3.48
CA GLU A 34 7.00 -11.64 4.71
C GLU A 34 7.03 -10.14 4.39
N TRP A 35 6.22 -9.34 5.10
CA TRP A 35 6.26 -7.88 5.00
C TRP A 35 7.50 -7.30 5.71
N LEU A 36 8.51 -6.91 4.92
CA LEU A 36 9.77 -6.37 5.44
C LEU A 36 9.71 -4.87 5.77
N GLY A 37 8.96 -4.07 5.01
CA GLY A 37 8.78 -2.66 5.32
C GLY A 37 7.79 -1.90 4.43
N CYS A 38 7.40 -0.72 4.90
CA CYS A 38 6.53 0.21 4.20
C CYS A 38 7.09 1.64 4.34
N HIS A 39 7.08 2.41 3.26
CA HIS A 39 7.44 3.83 3.24
C HIS A 39 6.32 4.59 2.56
N MET A 40 5.91 5.70 3.16
CA MET A 40 4.79 6.50 2.66
C MET A 40 5.19 7.98 2.65
N ILE A 41 4.80 8.71 1.61
CA ILE A 41 4.96 10.16 1.48
C ILE A 41 3.64 10.71 0.97
N GLY A 42 3.05 11.71 1.64
CA GLY A 42 1.78 12.33 1.24
C GLY A 42 0.90 12.71 2.44
N THR A 43 -0.29 13.24 2.18
CA THR A 43 -1.26 13.61 3.23
C THR A 43 -1.82 12.37 3.92
N GLY A 44 -1.96 12.42 5.26
CA GLY A 44 -2.63 11.36 6.05
C GLY A 44 -1.81 10.08 6.27
N VAL A 45 -0.56 10.03 5.79
CA VAL A 45 0.29 8.82 5.91
C VAL A 45 0.65 8.45 7.35
N THR A 46 0.62 9.41 8.28
CA THR A 46 0.85 9.16 9.72
C THR A 46 -0.23 8.30 10.35
N GLU A 47 -1.46 8.36 9.84
CA GLU A 47 -2.57 7.51 10.28
C GLU A 47 -2.53 6.15 9.58
N MET A 48 -2.21 6.13 8.28
CA MET A 48 -2.18 4.89 7.49
C MET A 48 -1.02 3.95 7.86
N ILE A 49 0.13 4.48 8.29
CA ILE A 49 1.29 3.66 8.62
C ILE A 49 1.02 2.66 9.76
N ALA A 50 0.02 2.93 10.61
CA ALA A 50 -0.41 2.04 11.68
C ALA A 50 -0.84 0.65 11.16
N GLU A 51 -1.52 0.60 10.01
CA GLU A 51 -1.93 -0.65 9.35
C GLU A 51 -0.70 -1.51 9.01
N ALA A 52 0.29 -0.92 8.33
CA ALA A 52 1.51 -1.62 7.93
C ALA A 52 2.33 -2.09 9.14
N VAL A 53 2.39 -1.30 10.22
CA VAL A 53 3.09 -1.68 11.46
C VAL A 53 2.38 -2.85 12.14
N ALA A 54 1.05 -2.80 12.26
CA ALA A 54 0.26 -3.89 12.85
C ALA A 54 0.38 -5.18 12.03
N ALA A 55 0.21 -5.09 10.70
CA ALA A 55 0.33 -6.24 9.80
C ALA A 55 1.72 -6.89 9.87
N ARG A 56 2.79 -6.08 9.87
CA ARG A 56 4.16 -6.60 10.03
C ARG A 56 4.36 -7.29 11.38
N LYS A 57 3.78 -6.78 12.47
CA LYS A 57 3.86 -7.43 13.79
C LYS A 57 3.10 -8.75 13.86
N LEU A 58 2.11 -8.93 13.01
CA LEU A 58 1.35 -10.18 12.85
C LEU A 58 1.96 -11.10 11.79
N GLU A 59 3.16 -10.80 11.28
CA GLU A 59 3.86 -11.59 10.25
C GLU A 59 3.01 -11.81 8.99
N THR A 60 2.14 -10.84 8.69
CA THR A 60 1.24 -10.88 7.53
C THR A 60 2.04 -10.88 6.22
N THR A 61 1.61 -11.66 5.22
CA THR A 61 2.22 -11.67 3.89
C THR A 61 1.51 -10.68 2.96
N GLY A 62 2.09 -10.44 1.78
CA GLY A 62 1.43 -9.61 0.78
C GLY A 62 0.05 -10.14 0.35
N HIS A 63 -0.18 -11.46 0.40
CA HIS A 63 -1.45 -12.05 -0.06
C HIS A 63 -2.63 -11.72 0.83
N GLU A 64 -2.45 -11.67 2.15
CA GLU A 64 -3.53 -11.29 3.07
C GLU A 64 -3.91 -9.82 2.87
N ILE A 65 -2.94 -8.93 2.64
CA ILE A 65 -3.20 -7.50 2.40
C ILE A 65 -3.89 -7.29 1.06
N LEU A 66 -3.43 -7.98 0.02
CA LEU A 66 -4.03 -7.93 -1.32
C LEU A 66 -5.49 -8.40 -1.31
N LYS A 67 -5.82 -9.39 -0.48
CA LYS A 67 -7.19 -9.92 -0.33
C LYS A 67 -8.03 -9.16 0.71
N THR A 68 -7.46 -8.23 1.44
CA THR A 68 -8.19 -7.40 2.41
C THR A 68 -8.97 -6.34 1.66
N VAL A 69 -10.28 -6.26 1.93
CA VAL A 69 -11.15 -5.26 1.30
C VAL A 69 -10.84 -3.89 1.90
N HIS A 70 -10.19 -3.05 1.13
CA HIS A 70 -9.99 -1.65 1.45
C HIS A 70 -11.23 -0.86 1.01
N PRO A 71 -11.79 0.04 1.84
CA PRO A 71 -12.96 0.82 1.46
C PRO A 71 -12.66 1.75 0.28
N HIS A 72 -13.62 1.89 -0.64
CA HIS A 72 -13.51 2.80 -1.78
C HIS A 72 -14.48 3.99 -1.66
N PRO A 73 -14.08 5.24 -1.94
CA PRO A 73 -12.70 5.70 -2.18
C PRO A 73 -12.00 6.07 -0.85
N THR A 74 -10.79 5.55 -0.61
CA THR A 74 -9.93 5.94 0.52
C THR A 74 -8.45 6.05 0.13
N LEU A 75 -7.65 6.70 0.98
CA LEU A 75 -6.20 6.73 0.79
C LEU A 75 -5.55 5.37 1.08
N SER A 76 -6.15 4.54 1.94
CA SER A 76 -5.60 3.24 2.29
C SER A 76 -5.62 2.24 1.13
N GLU A 77 -6.47 2.45 0.11
CA GLU A 77 -6.39 1.70 -1.15
C GLU A 77 -4.99 1.75 -1.78
N ALA A 78 -4.23 2.84 -1.57
CA ALA A 78 -2.85 2.94 -2.05
C ALA A 78 -1.91 1.89 -1.42
N VAL A 79 -2.22 1.39 -0.21
CA VAL A 79 -1.48 0.28 0.41
C VAL A 79 -1.77 -1.00 -0.36
N MET A 80 -3.04 -1.34 -0.56
CA MET A 80 -3.47 -2.50 -1.35
C MET A 80 -2.86 -2.48 -2.76
N GLU A 81 -2.96 -1.36 -3.47
CA GLU A 81 -2.41 -1.24 -4.83
C GLU A 81 -0.88 -1.29 -4.86
N ALA A 82 -0.20 -0.75 -3.84
CA ALA A 82 1.25 -0.89 -3.74
C ALA A 82 1.64 -2.36 -3.52
N VAL A 83 0.87 -3.12 -2.73
CA VAL A 83 1.05 -4.57 -2.60
C VAL A 83 0.77 -5.26 -3.92
N ALA A 84 -0.34 -4.95 -4.59
CA ALA A 84 -0.67 -5.50 -5.91
C ALA A 84 0.47 -5.25 -6.92
N ALA A 85 1.07 -4.06 -6.92
CA ALA A 85 2.22 -3.74 -7.76
C ALA A 85 3.46 -4.60 -7.46
N ALA A 86 3.69 -4.96 -6.19
CA ALA A 86 4.80 -5.85 -5.80
C ALA A 86 4.58 -7.30 -6.31
N TYR A 87 3.33 -7.69 -6.55
CA TYR A 87 2.94 -9.02 -7.02
C TYR A 87 2.58 -9.07 -8.51
N GLY A 88 2.52 -7.92 -9.20
CA GLY A 88 2.15 -7.84 -10.62
C GLY A 88 0.65 -7.90 -10.89
N GLU A 89 -0.16 -7.51 -9.90
CA GLU A 89 -1.63 -7.58 -9.90
C GLU A 89 -2.30 -6.20 -9.78
N VAL A 90 -1.52 -5.12 -9.94
CA VAL A 90 -2.02 -3.74 -9.81
C VAL A 90 -3.03 -3.40 -10.90
N ILE A 91 -4.06 -2.63 -10.56
CA ILE A 91 -5.18 -2.34 -11.48
C ILE A 91 -5.15 -0.88 -11.94
N HIS A 92 -4.75 0.04 -11.06
CA HIS A 92 -4.97 1.47 -11.26
C HIS A 92 -3.72 2.25 -11.73
N ILE A 93 -2.66 1.58 -12.19
CA ILE A 93 -1.47 2.18 -12.84
C ILE A 93 -0.98 1.39 -14.04
#